data_AF-A0A2A4JXR0-F1
#
_entry.id   AF-A0A2A4JXR0-F1
#
_cell.length_a   1.000
_cell.length_b   1.000
_cell.length_c   1.000
_cell.angle_alpha   90.00
_cell.angle_beta   90.00
_cell.angle_gamma   90.00
#
_symmetry.space_group_name_H-M   'P 1'
#
loop_
_entity.id
_entity.type
_entity.pdbx_description
1 polymer ?
#
loop_
_entity_poly.entity_id
_entity_poly.type
_entity_poly.pdbx_seq_one_letter_code
_entity_poly.pdbx_strand_id
1 'polypeptide(L)'
;MLLFKHKEMLKKDIIKKRGLLEKELGVEIQKELSAELALRTRAERTKQEEVRGGKRRGTTAPSTPRPNKRSVKKEKLLCICRTPYDNTKFYVGCEHCSNWFHGDCVGVTEEMSKTMEEYVCPDCRRAEETQELYCLCRQPYDNSQFYICCDRCQDWFHGRCVGILQSEADNIDEYICPNCQKNNSVNYANMKELTQKDFENLKRLVKQIQLHKNAWPFMEPVDPREAPTYYKVIKEPMDLQTVERKVNEQIYSTLSEFIGDMTKIFDNCRYFNPKDSEFYRCAEGLEAFFAQKIKYFREKLFETTQ
;
A
#
# COMPACT_ATOMS: atom_id res chain seq x y z
N MET A 1 29.61 -26.22 -21.62
CA MET A 1 30.09 -25.90 -20.25
C MET A 1 30.74 -24.52 -20.12
N LEU A 2 31.64 -24.08 -21.02
CA LEU A 2 32.31 -22.77 -20.93
C LEU A 2 31.33 -21.56 -20.94
N LEU A 3 30.33 -21.58 -21.84
CA LEU A 3 29.32 -20.52 -21.94
C LEU A 3 28.45 -20.37 -20.69
N PHE A 4 28.14 -21.47 -20.01
CA PHE A 4 27.38 -21.45 -18.75
C PHE A 4 28.19 -20.84 -17.61
N LYS A 5 29.48 -21.21 -17.49
CA LYS A 5 30.39 -20.59 -16.52
C LYS A 5 30.59 -19.09 -16.80
N HIS A 6 30.67 -18.69 -18.07
CA HIS A 6 30.77 -17.28 -18.46
C HIS A 6 29.48 -16.50 -18.12
N LYS A 7 28.29 -17.10 -18.34
CA LYS A 7 26.99 -16.51 -17.94
C LYS A 7 26.90 -16.30 -16.43
N GLU A 8 27.31 -17.28 -15.62
CA GLU A 8 27.28 -17.17 -14.16
C GLU A 8 28.31 -16.15 -13.64
N MET A 9 29.46 -16.02 -14.28
CA MET A 9 30.45 -15.00 -13.96
C MET A 9 29.93 -13.59 -14.27
N LEU A 10 29.31 -13.40 -15.44
CA LEU A 10 28.67 -12.13 -15.81
C LEU A 10 27.52 -11.75 -14.87
N LYS A 11 26.71 -12.73 -14.42
CA LYS A 11 25.66 -12.48 -13.41
C LYS A 11 26.24 -12.01 -12.08
N LYS A 12 27.29 -12.66 -11.58
CA LYS A 12 27.97 -12.24 -10.35
C LYS A 12 28.57 -10.84 -10.47
N ASP A 13 29.16 -10.51 -11.63
CA ASP A 13 29.69 -9.18 -11.89
C ASP A 13 28.60 -8.12 -11.99
N ILE A 14 27.44 -8.44 -12.57
CA ILE A 14 26.28 -7.54 -12.62
C ILE A 14 25.72 -7.28 -11.22
N ILE A 15 25.55 -8.32 -10.39
CA ILE A 15 25.06 -8.17 -9.01
C ILE A 15 26.04 -7.33 -8.19
N LYS A 16 27.36 -7.58 -8.34
CA LYS A 16 28.40 -6.81 -7.66
C LYS A 16 28.41 -5.34 -8.11
N LYS A 17 28.30 -5.06 -9.41
CA LYS A 17 28.20 -3.69 -9.93
C LYS A 17 26.93 -2.99 -9.46
N ARG A 18 25.81 -3.71 -9.42
CA ARG A 18 24.53 -3.21 -8.89
C ARG A 18 24.66 -2.80 -7.42
N GLY A 19 25.22 -3.66 -6.57
CA GLY A 19 25.43 -3.34 -5.15
C GLY A 19 26.39 -2.17 -4.93
N LEU A 20 27.42 -2.01 -5.76
CA LEU A 20 28.32 -0.86 -5.72
C LEU A 20 27.61 0.44 -6.11
N LEU A 21 26.82 0.42 -7.20
CA LEU A 21 26.03 1.57 -7.64
C LEU A 21 24.93 1.94 -6.63
N GLU A 22 24.27 0.96 -6.02
CA GLU A 22 23.28 1.18 -4.96
C GLU A 22 23.92 1.81 -3.71
N LYS A 23 25.15 1.40 -3.36
CA LYS A 23 25.91 2.00 -2.26
C LYS A 23 26.38 3.41 -2.58
N GLU A 24 26.88 3.66 -3.79
CA GLU A 24 27.28 5.00 -4.25
C GLU A 24 26.09 5.94 -4.29
N LEU A 25 24.96 5.50 -4.84
CA LEU A 25 23.71 6.25 -4.87
C LEU A 25 23.20 6.55 -3.45
N GLY A 26 23.27 5.58 -2.53
CA GLY A 26 22.91 5.80 -1.13
C GLY A 26 23.78 6.85 -0.43
N VAL A 27 25.09 6.87 -0.73
CA VAL A 27 26.01 7.91 -0.22
C VAL A 27 25.70 9.28 -0.84
N GLU A 28 25.36 9.34 -2.13
CA GLU A 28 25.02 10.60 -2.80
C GLU A 28 23.70 11.17 -2.26
N ILE A 29 22.66 10.34 -2.11
CA ILE A 29 21.39 10.73 -1.48
C ILE A 29 21.62 11.25 -0.06
N GLN A 30 22.47 10.58 0.73
CA GLN A 30 22.77 11.01 2.09
C GLN A 30 23.53 12.34 2.12
N LYS A 31 24.45 12.58 1.17
CA LYS A 31 25.14 13.87 1.02
C LYS A 31 24.18 14.98 0.62
N GLU A 32 23.36 14.77 -0.41
CA GLU A 32 22.37 15.74 -0.87
C GLU A 32 21.36 16.09 0.23
N LEU A 33 20.82 15.08 0.93
CA LEU A 33 19.91 15.28 2.05
C LEU A 33 20.58 16.05 3.20
N SER A 34 21.84 15.74 3.51
CA SER A 34 22.59 16.46 4.55
C SER A 34 22.86 17.92 4.17
N ALA A 35 23.19 18.18 2.91
CA ALA A 35 23.42 19.53 2.38
C ALA A 35 22.13 20.35 2.38
N GLU A 36 21.01 19.75 1.97
CA GLU A 36 19.71 20.42 1.95
C GLU A 36 19.21 20.70 3.38
N LEU A 37 19.37 19.77 4.32
CA LEU A 37 19.07 20.00 5.73
C LEU A 37 19.94 21.11 6.34
N ALA A 38 21.22 21.17 5.97
CA ALA A 38 22.12 22.25 6.41
C ALA A 38 21.71 23.62 5.84
N LEU A 39 21.31 23.69 4.57
CA LEU A 39 20.80 24.90 3.94
C LEU A 39 19.47 25.37 4.56
N ARG A 40 18.54 24.45 4.82
CA ARG A 40 17.27 24.75 5.52
C ARG A 40 17.54 25.25 6.94
N THR A 41 18.41 24.58 7.69
CA THR A 41 18.78 25.01 9.05
C THR A 41 19.43 26.40 9.06
N ARG A 42 20.26 26.72 8.05
CA ARG A 42 20.87 28.04 7.89
C ARG A 42 19.82 29.10 7.54
N ALA A 43 18.91 28.81 6.62
CA ALA A 43 17.81 29.71 6.24
C ALA A 43 16.82 29.95 7.39
N GLU A 44 16.53 28.94 8.21
CA GLU A 44 15.72 29.06 9.43
C GLU A 44 16.40 29.97 10.47
N ARG A 45 17.72 29.86 10.64
CA ARG A 45 18.50 30.72 11.54
C ARG A 45 18.51 32.18 11.06
N THR A 46 18.69 32.42 9.76
CA THR A 46 18.62 33.80 9.19
C THR A 46 17.23 34.41 9.37
N LYS A 47 16.15 33.63 9.18
CA LYS A 47 14.77 34.08 9.39
C LYS A 47 14.46 34.37 10.87
N GLN A 48 15.04 33.62 11.81
CA GLN A 48 14.87 33.89 13.25
C GLN A 48 15.62 35.14 13.73
N GLU A 49 16.73 35.51 13.08
CA GLU A 49 17.45 36.76 13.36
C GLU A 49 16.72 37.98 12.80
N GLU A 50 16.08 37.88 11.62
CA GLU A 50 15.25 38.95 11.05
C GLU A 50 13.98 39.25 11.87
N VAL A 51 13.37 38.22 12.49
CA VAL A 51 12.14 38.38 13.31
C VAL A 51 12.41 38.96 14.71
N ARG A 52 13.65 38.87 15.22
CA ARG A 52 14.03 39.43 16.54
C ARG A 52 14.17 40.97 16.56
N GLY A 53 14.05 41.64 15.41
CA GLY A 53 14.11 43.10 15.24
C GLY A 53 12.80 43.88 15.47
N GLY A 54 11.65 43.25 15.72
CA GLY A 54 10.36 43.95 15.84
C GLY A 54 9.49 43.55 17.05
N LYS A 55 9.47 44.39 18.10
CA LYS A 55 8.44 44.42 19.19
C LYS A 55 7.13 45.03 18.63
N ARG A 56 5.88 44.88 19.11
CA ARG A 56 5.13 44.26 20.26
C ARG A 56 3.62 44.45 19.90
N ARG A 57 2.63 43.64 20.30
CA ARG A 57 1.75 43.76 21.51
C ARG A 57 0.61 42.71 21.40
N GLY A 58 0.37 41.86 22.39
CA GLY A 58 -0.82 41.85 23.30
C GLY A 58 -1.90 40.85 22.82
N THR A 59 -2.65 40.03 23.58
CA THR A 59 -2.96 39.82 25.01
C THR A 59 -3.80 38.51 25.15
N THR A 60 -3.59 37.70 26.21
CA THR A 60 -4.49 36.82 27.06
C THR A 60 -5.75 36.15 26.47
N ALA A 61 -6.21 34.91 26.75
CA ALA A 61 -6.33 34.13 28.02
C ALA A 61 -6.76 32.63 27.72
N PRO A 62 -7.23 31.76 28.66
CA PRO A 62 -6.66 30.42 28.92
C PRO A 62 -7.57 29.19 28.63
N SER A 63 -7.00 27.98 28.55
CA SER A 63 -7.75 26.71 28.63
C SER A 63 -6.99 25.56 29.31
N THR A 64 -7.78 24.65 29.89
CA THR A 64 -7.54 23.68 30.97
C THR A 64 -6.75 22.42 30.58
N PRO A 65 -6.21 21.63 31.55
CA PRO A 65 -5.31 20.51 31.27
C PRO A 65 -6.06 19.21 30.95
N ARG A 66 -5.69 18.55 29.85
CA ARG A 66 -6.13 17.18 29.50
C ARG A 66 -5.14 16.12 30.03
N PRO A 67 -5.61 14.91 30.39
CA PRO A 67 -4.78 13.91 31.03
C PRO A 67 -3.88 13.16 30.04
N ASN A 68 -2.68 12.83 30.52
CA ASN A 68 -1.66 12.01 29.89
C ASN A 68 -2.22 10.64 29.45
N LYS A 69 -2.27 10.36 28.14
CA LYS A 69 -2.33 8.99 27.62
C LYS A 69 -0.89 8.52 27.37
N ARG A 70 -0.42 7.61 28.22
CA ARG A 70 0.82 6.85 28.03
C ARG A 70 0.79 6.18 26.65
N SER A 71 1.78 6.49 25.82
CA SER A 71 2.06 5.75 24.60
C SER A 71 2.57 4.35 24.97
N VAL A 72 1.73 3.33 24.77
CA VAL A 72 2.21 1.96 24.77
C VAL A 72 3.03 1.80 23.49
N LYS A 73 4.36 1.74 23.64
CA LYS A 73 5.25 1.36 22.55
C LYS A 73 4.83 -0.04 22.09
N LYS A 74 4.29 -0.17 20.88
CA LYS A 74 4.17 -1.48 20.22
C LYS A 74 5.59 -1.97 19.95
N GLU A 75 6.11 -2.80 20.83
CA GLU A 75 7.34 -3.53 20.59
C GLU A 75 7.15 -4.40 19.34
N LYS A 76 8.09 -4.30 18.39
CA LYS A 76 8.05 -5.06 17.15
C LYS A 76 8.16 -6.55 17.49
N LEU A 77 7.04 -7.26 17.37
CA LEU A 77 6.98 -8.71 17.48
C LEU A 77 7.58 -9.29 16.20
N LEU A 78 8.78 -9.86 16.31
CA LEU A 78 9.63 -10.24 15.18
C LEU A 78 9.50 -11.73 14.81
N CYS A 79 9.19 -12.60 15.78
CA CYS A 79 9.22 -14.06 15.66
C CYS A 79 7.83 -14.72 15.86
N ILE A 80 7.63 -15.92 15.29
CA ILE A 80 6.35 -16.68 15.34
C ILE A 80 5.84 -16.97 16.76
N CYS A 81 6.74 -17.00 17.76
CA CYS A 81 6.41 -17.22 19.16
C CYS A 81 5.82 -15.97 19.84
N ARG A 82 5.78 -14.83 19.16
CA ARG A 82 5.26 -13.53 19.64
C ARG A 82 5.86 -13.07 20.97
N THR A 83 7.10 -13.46 21.27
CA THR A 83 7.84 -12.94 22.42
C THR A 83 8.56 -11.64 22.05
N PRO A 84 8.75 -10.70 23.00
CA PRO A 84 9.54 -9.48 22.78
C PRO A 84 10.98 -9.77 22.32
N TYR A 85 11.61 -8.76 21.71
CA TYR A 85 13.01 -8.86 21.28
C TYR A 85 13.94 -9.04 22.48
N ASP A 86 14.86 -9.99 22.36
CA ASP A 86 15.82 -10.38 23.39
C ASP A 86 17.21 -10.44 22.74
N ASN A 87 18.10 -9.52 23.09
CA ASN A 87 19.44 -9.42 22.49
C ASN A 87 20.38 -10.57 22.87
N THR A 88 19.98 -11.47 23.76
CA THR A 88 20.74 -12.65 24.14
C THR A 88 20.46 -13.86 23.25
N LYS A 89 19.44 -13.78 22.40
CA LYS A 89 19.00 -14.89 21.54
C LYS A 89 19.55 -14.74 20.12
N PHE A 90 19.80 -15.89 19.49
CA PHE A 90 20.16 -15.95 18.09
C PHE A 90 18.93 -15.75 17.20
N TYR A 91 19.07 -14.89 16.18
CA TYR A 91 18.03 -14.62 15.19
C TYR A 91 18.52 -14.86 13.77
N VAL A 92 17.61 -15.36 12.94
CA VAL A 92 17.79 -15.52 11.50
C VAL A 92 16.73 -14.71 10.75
N GLY A 93 17.16 -13.95 9.74
CA GLY A 93 16.29 -13.11 8.91
C GLY A 93 15.81 -13.85 7.66
N CYS A 94 14.52 -13.74 7.32
CA CYS A 94 13.96 -14.32 6.10
C CYS A 94 14.13 -13.37 4.90
N GLU A 95 14.64 -13.87 3.79
CA GLU A 95 14.88 -13.08 2.57
C GLU A 95 13.59 -12.67 1.84
N HIS A 96 12.48 -13.43 1.98
CA HIS A 96 11.23 -13.14 1.28
C HIS A 96 10.31 -12.16 2.00
N CYS A 97 10.26 -12.21 3.34
CA CYS A 97 9.37 -11.36 4.14
C CYS A 97 10.11 -10.37 5.04
N SER A 98 11.45 -10.42 5.08
CA SER A 98 12.31 -9.52 5.86
C SER A 98 12.05 -9.51 7.38
N ASN A 99 11.34 -10.53 7.90
CA ASN A 99 11.11 -10.74 9.32
C ASN A 99 12.25 -11.56 9.96
N TRP A 100 12.42 -11.43 11.28
CA TRP A 100 13.54 -12.02 12.03
C TRP A 100 13.04 -13.00 13.09
N PHE A 101 13.49 -14.24 13.00
CA PHE A 101 13.00 -15.35 13.80
C PHE A 101 14.07 -15.84 14.75
N HIS A 102 13.68 -16.31 15.95
CA HIS A 102 14.60 -17.05 16.81
C HIS A 102 15.01 -18.34 16.11
N GLY A 103 16.30 -18.63 16.10
CA GLY A 103 16.82 -19.86 15.51
C GLY A 103 16.08 -21.12 15.98
N ASP A 104 15.87 -21.25 17.30
CA ASP A 104 15.14 -22.37 17.89
C ASP A 104 13.68 -22.47 17.43
N CYS A 105 13.01 -21.33 17.22
CA CYS A 105 11.60 -21.32 16.79
C CYS A 105 11.42 -21.80 15.35
N VAL A 106 12.48 -21.73 14.53
CA VAL A 106 12.43 -22.11 13.12
C VAL A 106 13.42 -23.22 12.76
N GLY A 107 14.01 -23.87 13.77
CA GLY A 107 14.93 -24.99 13.60
C GLY A 107 16.26 -24.64 12.92
N VAL A 108 16.74 -23.41 13.07
CA VAL A 108 18.01 -22.94 12.52
C VAL A 108 18.99 -22.67 13.66
N THR A 109 20.10 -23.40 13.71
CA THR A 109 21.18 -23.10 14.68
C THR A 109 22.14 -22.05 14.13
N GLU A 110 22.94 -21.43 15.00
CA GLU A 110 23.93 -20.44 14.61
C GLU A 110 25.03 -21.03 13.68
N GLU A 111 25.34 -22.32 13.82
CA GLU A 111 26.24 -23.03 12.92
C GLU A 111 25.62 -23.22 11.54
N MET A 112 24.32 -23.55 11.47
CA MET A 112 23.61 -23.67 10.20
C MET A 112 23.59 -22.33 9.46
N SER A 113 23.41 -21.21 10.18
CA SER A 113 23.37 -19.89 9.55
C SER A 113 24.71 -19.42 8.99
N LYS A 114 25.82 -19.93 9.49
CA LYS A 114 27.16 -19.64 8.93
C LYS A 114 27.39 -20.32 7.58
N THR A 115 26.59 -21.35 7.27
CA THR A 115 26.68 -22.12 6.02
C THR A 115 25.53 -21.88 5.05
N MET A 116 24.48 -21.16 5.48
CA MET A 116 23.32 -20.83 4.65
C MET A 116 23.55 -19.51 3.91
N GLU A 117 23.34 -19.50 2.59
CA GLU A 117 23.45 -18.27 1.78
C GLU A 117 22.15 -17.45 1.84
N GLU A 118 21.00 -18.11 1.93
CA GLU A 118 19.68 -17.50 2.01
C GLU A 118 18.79 -18.31 2.98
N TYR A 119 18.03 -17.61 3.83
CA TYR A 119 17.03 -18.24 4.67
C TYR A 119 15.63 -17.83 4.24
N VAL A 120 14.78 -18.83 4.03
CA VAL A 120 13.34 -18.64 3.76
C VAL A 120 12.57 -19.30 4.89
N CYS A 121 11.75 -18.52 5.60
CA CYS A 121 10.98 -19.03 6.73
C CYS A 121 9.96 -20.09 6.30
N PRO A 122 9.53 -20.98 7.21
CA PRO A 122 8.58 -22.06 6.89
C PRO A 122 7.29 -21.56 6.24
N ASP A 123 6.81 -20.38 6.62
CA ASP A 123 5.60 -19.79 6.04
C ASP A 123 5.83 -19.34 4.58
N CYS A 124 6.96 -18.69 4.27
CA CYS A 124 7.30 -18.29 2.90
C CYS A 124 7.61 -19.51 2.02
N ARG A 125 8.28 -20.52 2.56
CA ARG A 125 8.56 -21.78 1.86
C ARG A 125 7.27 -22.55 1.57
N ARG A 126 6.37 -22.63 2.56
CA ARG A 126 5.04 -23.22 2.38
C ARG A 126 4.26 -22.45 1.33
N ALA A 127 4.22 -21.13 1.37
CA ALA A 127 3.51 -20.33 0.37
C ALA A 127 4.02 -20.54 -1.07
N GLU A 128 5.32 -20.72 -1.25
CA GLU A 128 5.94 -21.02 -2.54
C GLU A 128 5.65 -22.47 -3.01
N GLU A 129 5.59 -23.42 -2.09
CA GLU A 129 5.34 -24.85 -2.36
C GLU A 129 3.85 -25.20 -2.50
N THR A 130 2.94 -24.55 -1.77
CA THR A 130 1.53 -24.95 -1.64
C THR A 130 0.59 -24.23 -2.59
N GLN A 131 1.02 -23.13 -3.22
CA GLN A 131 0.10 -22.21 -3.92
C GLN A 131 -1.14 -21.87 -3.07
N GLU A 132 -1.00 -21.72 -1.74
CA GLU A 132 -2.13 -21.44 -0.86
C GLU A 132 -3.00 -20.29 -1.41
N LEU A 133 -4.24 -20.62 -1.76
CA LEU A 133 -5.14 -19.72 -2.49
C LEU A 133 -5.94 -18.90 -1.49
N TYR A 134 -5.65 -17.60 -1.47
CA TYR A 134 -6.30 -16.63 -0.63
C TYR A 134 -7.47 -15.99 -1.35
N CYS A 135 -8.27 -15.25 -0.58
CA CYS A 135 -9.36 -14.42 -1.07
C CYS A 135 -10.47 -15.22 -1.79
N LEU A 136 -11.51 -14.50 -2.21
CA LEU A 136 -12.61 -15.03 -3.02
C LEU A 136 -12.15 -15.41 -4.44
N CYS A 137 -11.11 -14.75 -4.95
CA CYS A 137 -10.59 -14.96 -6.30
C CYS A 137 -9.64 -16.17 -6.42
N ARG A 138 -9.31 -16.82 -5.29
CA ARG A 138 -8.45 -18.01 -5.22
C ARG A 138 -7.12 -17.78 -5.95
N GLN A 139 -6.38 -16.78 -5.50
CA GLN A 139 -5.05 -16.43 -6.02
C GLN A 139 -3.97 -16.62 -4.94
N PRO A 140 -2.72 -16.92 -5.33
CA PRO A 140 -1.61 -16.99 -4.39
C PRO A 140 -1.34 -15.62 -3.74
N TYR A 141 -0.64 -15.63 -2.62
CA TYR A 141 -0.24 -14.39 -1.94
C TYR A 141 0.69 -13.54 -2.81
N ASP A 142 0.51 -12.22 -2.72
CA ASP A 142 1.26 -11.22 -3.47
C ASP A 142 1.53 -10.04 -2.54
N ASN A 143 2.79 -9.83 -2.17
CA ASN A 143 3.18 -8.79 -1.22
C ASN A 143 2.96 -7.35 -1.72
N SER A 144 2.67 -7.16 -3.01
CA SER A 144 2.38 -5.85 -3.60
C SER A 144 0.91 -5.44 -3.46
N GLN A 145 0.03 -6.38 -3.09
CA GLN A 145 -1.40 -6.13 -2.95
C GLN A 145 -1.80 -5.86 -1.49
N PHE A 146 -2.81 -5.04 -1.31
CA PHE A 146 -3.44 -4.81 -0.01
C PHE A 146 -4.39 -5.97 0.35
N TYR A 147 -4.20 -6.53 1.55
CA TYR A 147 -5.07 -7.55 2.13
C TYR A 147 -5.66 -7.12 3.47
N ILE A 148 -6.85 -7.64 3.77
CA ILE A 148 -7.53 -7.52 5.05
C ILE A 148 -7.89 -8.92 5.58
N CYS A 149 -7.69 -9.14 6.87
CA CYS A 149 -8.00 -10.40 7.55
C CYS A 149 -9.40 -10.36 8.16
N CYS A 150 -10.18 -11.42 7.98
CA CYS A 150 -11.49 -11.56 8.60
C CYS A 150 -11.38 -12.08 10.04
N ASP A 151 -11.91 -11.35 11.01
CA ASP A 151 -11.87 -11.74 12.42
C ASP A 151 -12.68 -13.01 12.73
N ARG A 152 -13.64 -13.37 11.87
CA ARG A 152 -14.46 -14.58 12.05
C ARG A 152 -13.83 -15.85 11.51
N CYS A 153 -13.44 -15.87 10.23
CA CYS A 153 -12.89 -17.07 9.60
C CYS A 153 -11.36 -17.08 9.53
N GLN A 154 -10.70 -15.98 9.89
CA GLN A 154 -9.25 -15.81 9.86
C GLN A 154 -8.63 -15.95 8.44
N ASP A 155 -9.45 -15.93 7.39
CA ASP A 155 -9.00 -15.88 5.99
C ASP A 155 -8.59 -14.46 5.58
N TRP A 156 -7.70 -14.38 4.59
CA TRP A 156 -7.22 -13.14 4.00
C TRP A 156 -7.90 -12.84 2.67
N PHE A 157 -8.23 -11.57 2.47
CA PHE A 157 -8.94 -11.09 1.28
C PHE A 157 -8.20 -9.89 0.69
N HIS A 158 -8.07 -9.82 -0.63
CA HIS A 158 -7.66 -8.58 -1.28
C HIS A 158 -8.70 -7.50 -1.01
N GLY A 159 -8.28 -6.30 -0.63
CA GLY A 159 -9.20 -5.17 -0.43
C GLY A 159 -10.10 -4.93 -1.65
N ARG A 160 -9.52 -4.99 -2.85
CA ARG A 160 -10.24 -4.88 -4.14
C ARG A 160 -11.33 -5.95 -4.34
N CYS A 161 -11.15 -7.16 -3.82
CA CYS A 161 -12.10 -8.26 -3.99
C CYS A 161 -13.28 -8.23 -3.01
N VAL A 162 -13.15 -7.45 -1.94
CA VAL A 162 -14.21 -7.24 -0.94
C VAL A 162 -14.71 -5.79 -0.90
N GLY A 163 -14.19 -4.95 -1.79
CA GLY A 163 -14.56 -3.55 -1.96
C GLY A 163 -14.17 -2.69 -0.77
N ILE A 164 -13.01 -2.95 -0.14
CA ILE A 164 -12.47 -2.18 0.97
C ILE A 164 -11.15 -1.54 0.53
N LEU A 165 -11.06 -0.22 0.68
CA LEU A 165 -9.82 0.50 0.41
C LEU A 165 -8.85 0.39 1.60
N GLN A 166 -7.55 0.53 1.35
CA GLN A 166 -6.54 0.53 2.41
C GLN A 166 -6.80 1.62 3.45
N SER A 167 -7.14 2.84 3.01
CA SER A 167 -7.46 3.97 3.89
C SER A 167 -8.74 3.75 4.72
N GLU A 168 -9.68 2.93 4.24
CA GLU A 168 -10.85 2.54 5.01
C GLU A 168 -10.47 1.55 6.11
N ALA A 169 -9.62 0.57 5.79
CA ALA A 169 -9.18 -0.47 6.72
C ALA A 169 -8.41 0.07 7.92
N ASP A 170 -7.68 1.17 7.77
CA ASP A 170 -7.02 1.87 8.88
C ASP A 170 -7.98 2.32 9.99
N ASN A 171 -9.28 2.42 9.68
CA ASN A 171 -10.33 2.84 10.60
C ASN A 171 -11.32 1.70 10.94
N ILE A 172 -11.01 0.46 10.58
CA ILE A 172 -11.84 -0.72 10.88
C ILE A 172 -11.20 -1.47 12.04
N ASP A 173 -11.90 -1.51 13.18
CA ASP A 173 -11.43 -2.24 14.37
C ASP A 173 -11.64 -3.76 14.23
N GLU A 174 -12.76 -4.18 13.64
CA GLU A 174 -13.12 -5.58 13.38
C GLU A 174 -13.71 -5.72 11.98
N TYR A 175 -13.11 -6.57 11.16
CA TYR A 175 -13.55 -6.85 9.79
C TYR A 175 -14.15 -8.26 9.68
N ILE A 176 -15.36 -8.34 9.15
CA ILE A 176 -16.03 -9.61 8.86
C ILE A 176 -16.31 -9.69 7.37
N CYS A 177 -15.75 -10.71 6.70
CA CYS A 177 -15.84 -10.85 5.25
C CYS A 177 -17.27 -11.15 4.76
N PRO A 178 -17.55 -10.95 3.46
CA PRO A 178 -18.85 -11.24 2.89
C PRO A 178 -19.33 -12.69 3.09
N ASN A 179 -18.44 -13.67 3.10
CA ASN A 179 -18.81 -15.06 3.36
C ASN A 179 -19.27 -15.29 4.80
N CYS A 180 -18.69 -14.54 5.75
CA CYS A 180 -19.02 -14.63 7.16
C CYS A 180 -20.26 -13.80 7.54
N GLN A 181 -20.49 -12.67 6.89
CA GLN A 181 -21.62 -11.79 7.18
C GLN A 181 -22.06 -10.98 5.95
N LYS A 182 -22.94 -11.56 5.14
CA LYS A 182 -23.51 -10.90 3.95
C LYS A 182 -24.38 -9.67 4.29
N ASN A 183 -25.06 -9.69 5.42
CA ASN A 183 -26.09 -8.70 5.76
C ASN A 183 -25.55 -7.42 6.44
N ASN A 184 -24.24 -7.30 6.63
CA ASN A 184 -23.67 -6.00 7.03
C ASN A 184 -23.85 -5.00 5.87
N SER A 185 -24.14 -3.74 6.17
CA SER A 185 -24.42 -2.70 5.17
C SER A 185 -23.31 -2.58 4.12
N VAL A 186 -22.04 -2.66 4.54
CA VAL A 186 -20.88 -2.59 3.64
C VAL A 186 -20.78 -3.82 2.74
N ASN A 187 -20.85 -5.02 3.31
CA ASN A 187 -20.77 -6.26 2.54
C ASN A 187 -21.96 -6.40 1.58
N TYR A 188 -23.17 -6.04 2.04
CA TYR A 188 -24.36 -5.99 1.20
C TYR A 188 -24.16 -5.05 0.02
N ALA A 189 -23.78 -3.79 0.28
CA ALA A 189 -23.56 -2.79 -0.76
C ALA A 189 -22.45 -3.18 -1.75
N ASN A 190 -21.38 -3.79 -1.27
CA ASN A 190 -20.23 -4.19 -2.10
C ASN A 190 -20.52 -5.41 -2.98
N MET A 191 -21.36 -6.35 -2.50
CA MET A 191 -21.53 -7.67 -3.13
C MET A 191 -22.89 -7.86 -3.81
N LYS A 192 -23.88 -7.00 -3.59
CA LYS A 192 -25.13 -7.06 -4.36
C LYS A 192 -24.89 -6.85 -5.84
N GLU A 193 -25.75 -7.45 -6.67
CA GLU A 193 -25.79 -7.15 -8.09
C GLU A 193 -26.23 -5.70 -8.32
N LEU A 194 -25.54 -5.02 -9.24
CA LEU A 194 -25.83 -3.64 -9.59
C LEU A 194 -27.08 -3.56 -10.48
N THR A 195 -28.03 -2.73 -10.07
CA THR A 195 -29.23 -2.43 -10.86
C THR A 195 -28.99 -1.30 -11.86
N GLN A 196 -29.91 -1.12 -12.82
CA GLN A 196 -29.87 0.01 -13.76
C GLN A 196 -29.75 1.37 -13.05
N LYS A 197 -30.48 1.55 -11.94
CA LYS A 197 -30.43 2.76 -11.10
C LYS A 197 -29.06 2.94 -10.43
N ASP A 198 -28.43 1.84 -10.03
CA ASP A 198 -27.09 1.88 -9.45
C ASP A 198 -26.06 2.34 -10.49
N PHE A 199 -26.16 1.84 -11.73
CA PHE A 199 -25.33 2.33 -12.84
C PHE A 199 -25.53 3.81 -13.16
N GLU A 200 -26.76 4.32 -13.12
CA GLU A 200 -27.01 5.77 -13.28
C GLU A 200 -26.30 6.59 -12.20
N ASN A 201 -26.31 6.11 -10.95
CA ASN A 201 -25.58 6.75 -9.86
C ASN A 201 -24.05 6.61 -10.04
N LEU A 202 -23.56 5.46 -10.50
CA LEU A 202 -22.14 5.27 -10.82
C LEU A 202 -21.67 6.21 -11.93
N LYS A 203 -22.47 6.42 -12.98
CA LYS A 203 -22.15 7.41 -14.04
C LYS A 203 -21.96 8.80 -13.45
N ARG A 204 -22.85 9.23 -12.54
CA ARG A 204 -22.71 10.52 -11.84
C ARG A 204 -21.46 10.57 -10.96
N LEU A 205 -21.14 9.48 -10.27
CA LEU A 205 -19.95 9.37 -9.44
C LEU A 205 -18.67 9.47 -10.29
N VAL A 206 -18.57 8.72 -11.39
CA VAL A 206 -17.44 8.78 -12.32
C VAL A 206 -17.24 10.19 -12.86
N LYS A 207 -18.32 10.90 -13.22
CA LYS A 207 -18.24 12.31 -13.64
C LYS A 207 -17.70 13.22 -12.55
N GLN A 208 -18.11 13.02 -11.29
CA GLN A 208 -17.55 13.79 -10.16
C GLN A 208 -16.05 13.51 -9.96
N ILE A 209 -15.62 12.27 -10.14
CA ILE A 209 -14.21 11.86 -10.03
C ILE A 209 -13.40 12.50 -11.16
N GLN A 210 -13.87 12.42 -12.41
CA GLN A 210 -13.22 13.02 -13.58
C GLN A 210 -13.07 14.55 -13.47
N LEU A 211 -13.99 15.23 -12.79
CA LEU A 211 -13.93 16.68 -12.55
C LEU A 211 -13.01 17.08 -11.38
N HIS A 212 -12.50 16.13 -10.61
CA HIS A 212 -11.62 16.43 -9.49
C HIS A 212 -10.28 16.95 -10.00
N LYS A 213 -9.72 17.99 -9.35
CA LYS A 213 -8.46 18.64 -9.76
C LYS A 213 -7.25 17.70 -9.87
N ASN A 214 -7.27 16.57 -9.16
CA ASN A 214 -6.19 15.57 -9.20
C ASN A 214 -6.46 14.42 -10.19
N ALA A 215 -7.51 14.49 -11.00
CA ALA A 215 -7.88 13.41 -11.94
C ALA A 215 -7.11 13.42 -13.26
N TRP A 216 -6.49 14.54 -13.60
CA TRP A 216 -5.82 14.75 -14.89
C TRP A 216 -4.85 13.63 -15.32
N PRO A 217 -4.04 12.99 -14.44
CA PRO A 217 -3.12 11.94 -14.89
C PRO A 217 -3.80 10.61 -15.21
N PHE A 218 -5.05 10.45 -14.78
CA PHE A 218 -5.78 9.19 -14.83
C PHE A 218 -6.92 9.22 -15.86
N MET A 219 -7.04 10.31 -16.63
CA MET A 219 -8.16 10.51 -17.54
C MET A 219 -8.16 9.52 -18.71
N GLU A 220 -6.97 9.15 -19.21
CA GLU A 220 -6.78 8.28 -20.36
C GLU A 220 -5.71 7.22 -20.07
N PRO A 221 -5.66 6.12 -20.86
CA PRO A 221 -4.59 5.15 -20.75
C PRO A 221 -3.21 5.80 -20.94
N VAL A 222 -2.22 5.34 -20.17
CA VAL A 222 -0.84 5.87 -20.25
C VAL A 222 -0.26 5.66 -21.66
N ASP A 223 0.26 6.71 -22.28
CA ASP A 223 0.88 6.60 -23.60
C ASP A 223 2.25 5.88 -23.52
N PRO A 224 2.46 4.77 -24.23
CA PRO A 224 3.76 4.08 -24.28
C PRO A 224 4.91 4.96 -24.79
N ARG A 225 4.63 6.05 -25.53
CA ARG A 225 5.64 7.01 -26.00
C ARG A 225 6.14 7.91 -24.87
N GLU A 226 5.27 8.27 -23.94
CA GLU A 226 5.60 9.10 -22.77
C GLU A 226 6.21 8.26 -21.64
N ALA A 227 5.75 7.02 -21.47
CA ALA A 227 6.28 6.08 -20.49
C ALA A 227 6.62 4.70 -21.10
N PRO A 228 7.77 4.57 -21.80
CA PRO A 228 8.13 3.34 -22.53
C PRO A 228 8.28 2.06 -21.69
N THR A 229 8.49 2.20 -20.37
CA THR A 229 8.63 1.08 -19.45
C THR A 229 7.34 0.73 -18.71
N TYR A 230 6.29 1.55 -18.82
CA TYR A 230 5.06 1.41 -18.02
C TYR A 230 4.43 0.04 -18.16
N TYR A 231 4.07 -0.39 -19.37
CA TYR A 231 3.43 -1.69 -19.62
C TYR A 231 4.35 -2.91 -19.41
N LYS A 232 5.66 -2.70 -19.25
CA LYS A 232 6.57 -3.77 -18.82
C LYS A 232 6.47 -4.00 -17.31
N VAL A 233 6.21 -2.94 -16.56
CA VAL A 233 6.14 -2.93 -15.09
C VAL A 233 4.70 -3.20 -14.62
N ILE A 234 3.73 -2.43 -15.14
CA ILE A 234 2.32 -2.52 -14.82
C ILE A 234 1.62 -3.56 -15.70
N LYS A 235 1.07 -4.60 -15.07
CA LYS A 235 0.43 -5.73 -15.76
C LYS A 235 -1.08 -5.56 -15.95
N GLU A 236 -1.73 -4.85 -15.03
CA GLU A 236 -3.17 -4.56 -15.08
C GLU A 236 -3.39 -3.04 -15.14
N PRO A 237 -3.08 -2.37 -16.28
CA PRO A 237 -3.30 -0.94 -16.42
C PRO A 237 -4.79 -0.60 -16.30
N MET A 238 -5.09 0.55 -15.71
CA MET A 238 -6.46 1.06 -15.55
C MET A 238 -6.45 2.59 -15.57
N ASP A 239 -7.55 3.18 -16.02
CA ASP A 239 -7.75 4.62 -16.20
C ASP A 239 -9.25 4.97 -16.15
N LEU A 240 -9.58 6.26 -16.00
CA LEU A 240 -10.95 6.74 -15.82
C LEU A 240 -11.78 6.66 -17.11
N GLN A 241 -11.19 6.71 -18.29
CA GLN A 241 -11.90 6.49 -19.56
C GLN A 241 -12.34 5.02 -19.67
N THR A 242 -11.44 4.08 -19.33
CA THR A 242 -11.75 2.65 -19.26
C THR A 242 -12.83 2.36 -18.21
N VAL A 243 -12.71 2.96 -17.01
CA VAL A 243 -13.75 2.82 -15.96
C VAL A 243 -15.09 3.38 -16.44
N GLU A 244 -15.12 4.56 -17.05
CA GLU A 244 -16.33 5.15 -17.61
C GLU A 244 -16.99 4.22 -18.64
N ARG A 245 -16.20 3.69 -19.59
CA ARG A 245 -16.70 2.74 -20.58
C ARG A 245 -17.33 1.52 -19.90
N LYS A 246 -16.64 0.91 -18.93
CA LYS A 246 -17.15 -0.26 -18.20
C LYS A 246 -18.44 0.04 -17.43
N VAL A 247 -18.60 1.23 -16.86
CA VAL A 247 -19.87 1.67 -16.24
C VAL A 247 -20.96 1.85 -17.29
N ASN A 248 -20.65 2.44 -18.45
CA ASN A 248 -21.63 2.68 -19.51
C ASN A 248 -22.13 1.38 -20.16
N GLU A 249 -21.23 0.43 -20.35
CA GLU A 249 -21.49 -0.90 -20.90
C GLU A 249 -21.99 -1.91 -19.85
N GLN A 250 -22.12 -1.48 -18.59
CA GLN A 250 -22.61 -2.30 -17.46
C GLN A 250 -21.79 -3.58 -17.22
N ILE A 251 -20.47 -3.49 -17.37
CA ILE A 251 -19.54 -4.63 -17.24
C ILE A 251 -19.38 -5.07 -15.79
N TYR A 252 -19.56 -4.17 -14.82
CA TYR A 252 -19.41 -4.48 -13.40
C TYR A 252 -20.66 -5.19 -12.87
N SER A 253 -20.51 -6.40 -12.36
CA SER A 253 -21.61 -7.13 -11.71
C SER A 253 -21.88 -6.59 -10.31
N THR A 254 -20.82 -6.20 -9.59
CA THR A 254 -20.89 -5.75 -8.19
C THR A 254 -20.14 -4.44 -7.99
N LEU A 255 -20.46 -3.72 -6.91
CA LEU A 255 -19.74 -2.50 -6.55
C LEU A 255 -18.27 -2.79 -6.21
N SER A 256 -17.95 -3.96 -5.64
CA SER A 256 -16.58 -4.37 -5.35
C SER A 256 -15.70 -4.37 -6.61
N GLU A 257 -16.21 -4.79 -7.77
CA GLU A 257 -15.45 -4.80 -9.02
C GLU A 257 -15.13 -3.39 -9.50
N PHE A 258 -16.09 -2.47 -9.39
CA PHE A 258 -15.87 -1.05 -9.70
C PHE A 258 -14.83 -0.44 -8.75
N ILE A 259 -14.93 -0.71 -7.45
CA ILE A 259 -13.93 -0.27 -6.46
C ILE A 259 -12.56 -0.84 -6.80
N GLY A 260 -12.49 -2.11 -7.18
CA GLY A 260 -11.23 -2.77 -7.52
C GLY A 260 -10.51 -2.10 -8.69
N ASP A 261 -11.22 -1.72 -9.75
CA ASP A 261 -10.61 -0.98 -10.87
C ASP A 261 -10.22 0.45 -10.48
N MET A 262 -11.02 1.13 -9.66
CA MET A 262 -10.64 2.44 -9.10
C MET A 262 -9.36 2.35 -8.25
N THR A 263 -9.24 1.33 -7.40
CA THR A 263 -8.03 1.09 -6.58
C THR A 263 -6.82 0.80 -7.46
N LYS A 264 -6.97 0.03 -8.55
CA LYS A 264 -5.88 -0.22 -9.52
C LYS A 264 -5.30 1.07 -10.10
N ILE A 265 -6.12 2.07 -10.39
CA ILE A 265 -5.64 3.37 -10.90
C ILE A 265 -4.63 3.98 -9.91
N PHE A 266 -4.98 4.02 -8.62
CA PHE A 266 -4.14 4.62 -7.59
C PHE A 266 -2.91 3.77 -7.29
N ASP A 267 -3.07 2.46 -7.15
CA ASP A 267 -1.97 1.53 -6.84
C ASP A 267 -0.94 1.46 -7.96
N ASN A 268 -1.37 1.38 -9.22
CA ASN A 268 -0.47 1.42 -10.36
C ASN A 268 0.33 2.73 -10.39
N CYS A 269 -0.33 3.86 -10.08
CA CYS A 269 0.33 5.15 -10.00
C CYS A 269 1.40 5.16 -8.91
N ARG A 270 1.06 4.72 -7.68
CA ARG A 270 1.99 4.68 -6.55
C ARG A 270 3.15 3.71 -6.74
N TYR A 271 2.90 2.61 -7.43
CA TYR A 271 3.91 1.60 -7.71
C TYR A 271 4.91 2.08 -8.78
N PHE A 272 4.43 2.74 -9.83
CA PHE A 272 5.29 3.20 -10.92
C PHE A 272 6.04 4.50 -10.58
N ASN A 273 5.43 5.39 -9.80
CA ASN A 273 5.95 6.74 -9.59
C ASN A 273 6.58 6.92 -8.19
N PRO A 274 7.65 7.74 -8.07
CA PRO A 274 8.22 8.12 -6.79
C PRO A 274 7.21 8.83 -5.87
N LYS A 275 7.35 8.65 -4.55
CA LYS A 275 6.43 9.21 -3.52
C LYS A 275 6.35 10.74 -3.52
N ASP A 276 7.43 11.40 -3.93
CA ASP A 276 7.53 12.85 -4.02
C ASP A 276 7.03 13.42 -5.35
N SER A 277 6.68 12.57 -6.34
CA SER A 277 6.16 13.00 -7.62
C SER A 277 4.76 13.61 -7.54
N GLU A 278 4.41 14.46 -8.52
CA GLU A 278 3.07 15.03 -8.63
C GLU A 278 1.99 13.98 -8.90
N PHE A 279 2.32 12.95 -9.70
CA PHE A 279 1.45 11.82 -9.99
C PHE A 279 1.05 11.07 -8.71
N TYR A 280 2.02 10.79 -7.83
CA TYR A 280 1.77 10.13 -6.55
C TYR A 280 0.84 10.98 -5.68
N ARG A 281 1.10 12.29 -5.55
CA ARG A 281 0.22 13.20 -4.80
C ARG A 281 -1.19 13.30 -5.39
N CYS A 282 -1.31 13.23 -6.72
CA CYS A 282 -2.60 13.19 -7.39
C CYS A 282 -3.38 11.92 -7.02
N ALA A 283 -2.73 10.76 -7.01
CA ALA A 283 -3.34 9.49 -6.60
C ALA A 283 -3.86 9.56 -5.16
N GLU A 284 -3.04 10.04 -4.21
CA GLU A 284 -3.44 10.20 -2.81
C GLU A 284 -4.68 11.11 -2.66
N GLY A 285 -4.67 12.28 -3.31
CA GLY A 285 -5.78 13.21 -3.18
C GLY A 285 -7.06 12.74 -3.89
N LEU A 286 -6.94 12.01 -5.01
CA LEU A 286 -8.11 11.47 -5.70
C LEU A 286 -8.68 10.25 -4.99
N GLU A 287 -7.83 9.37 -4.43
CA GLU A 287 -8.26 8.22 -3.64
C GLU A 287 -8.98 8.67 -2.36
N ALA A 288 -8.48 9.70 -1.66
CA ALA A 288 -9.15 10.26 -0.49
C ALA A 288 -10.56 10.80 -0.84
N PHE A 289 -10.68 11.50 -1.97
CA PHE A 289 -11.98 11.96 -2.48
C PHE A 289 -12.90 10.78 -2.84
N PHE A 290 -12.34 9.77 -3.50
CA PHE A 290 -13.08 8.56 -3.86
C PHE A 290 -13.58 7.79 -2.63
N ALA A 291 -12.74 7.60 -1.61
CA ALA A 291 -13.09 6.95 -0.35
C ALA A 291 -14.28 7.66 0.35
N GLN A 292 -14.29 9.00 0.35
CA GLN A 292 -15.42 9.75 0.88
C GLN A 292 -16.71 9.50 0.08
N LYS A 293 -16.61 9.52 -1.25
CA LYS A 293 -17.76 9.36 -2.14
C LYS A 293 -18.33 7.95 -2.13
N ILE A 294 -17.48 6.92 -2.07
CA ILE A 294 -17.92 5.53 -2.07
C ILE A 294 -18.62 5.17 -0.76
N LYS A 295 -18.16 5.71 0.37
CA LYS A 295 -18.86 5.56 1.66
C LYS A 295 -20.32 6.03 1.56
N TYR A 296 -20.55 7.24 1.06
CA TYR A 296 -21.88 7.79 0.87
C TYR A 296 -22.70 7.00 -0.18
N PHE A 297 -22.04 6.49 -1.21
CA PHE A 297 -22.69 5.63 -2.21
C PHE A 297 -23.20 4.33 -1.58
N ARG A 298 -22.39 3.66 -0.74
CA ARG A 298 -22.78 2.44 -0.03
C ARG A 298 -23.99 2.65 0.90
N GLU A 299 -24.02 3.76 1.63
CA GLU A 299 -25.14 4.14 2.51
C GLU A 299 -26.46 4.22 1.72
N LYS A 300 -26.44 4.89 0.56
CA LYS A 300 -27.61 5.00 -0.34
C LYS A 300 -28.07 3.67 -0.93
N LEU A 301 -27.14 2.77 -1.25
CA LEU A 301 -27.48 1.44 -1.75
C LEU A 301 -28.23 0.62 -0.69
N PHE A 302 -27.85 0.77 0.58
CA PHE A 302 -28.48 0.05 1.68
C PHE A 302 -29.86 0.61 2.03
N GLU A 303 -30.02 1.94 2.06
CA GLU A 303 -31.30 2.61 2.35
C GLU A 303 -32.40 2.30 1.32
N THR A 304 -32.05 2.04 0.05
CA THR A 304 -33.03 1.76 -1.02
C THR A 304 -33.63 0.35 -0.91
N THR A 305 -33.15 -0.50 0.01
CA THR A 305 -33.57 -1.90 0.17
C THR A 305 -34.41 -2.16 1.43
N GLN A 306 -34.49 -1.20 2.36
CA GLN A 306 -35.45 -1.24 3.48
C GLN A 306 -36.75 -0.53 3.09
#